data_AF-A0A174G059-F1
#
_entry.id   AF-A0A174G059-F1
#
_cell.length_a   1.000
_cell.length_b   1.000
_cell.length_c   1.000
_cell.angle_alpha   90.00
_cell.angle_beta   90.00
_cell.angle_gamma   90.00
#
_symmetry.space_group_name_H-M   'P 1'
#
loop_
_entity.id
_entity.type
_entity.pdbx_description
1 polymer ?
#
loop_
_entity_poly.entity_id
_entity_poly.type
_entity_poly.pdbx_seq_one_letter_code
_entity_poly.pdbx_strand_id
1 'polypeptide(L)'
;MEDKEVEIVNAQGAVLYTKEELFEDIQTTVEEYVEDTPEDEKDRRDFRHKLKVLQSIFGLHLPSYDLKKDNMDDIKEALEVYVDGNEFLFGYTFFLSSNTNFDYSWNYLRKQMDKYVNFFSEAYKFISYVIVDINTMKIDLRGNKDLHIEFNELFDVKFIDNKPFVKTVVNWENFYQINKVKYGYYISAKIGNSTLLTCYRKYSDELNPFLNGVMQVLAAWKELTEKKDKI
;
A
#
# COMPACT_ATOMS: atom_id res chain seq x y z
N MET A 1 33.25 8.01 -11.73
CA MET A 1 31.92 8.29 -11.14
C MET A 1 30.87 7.40 -11.78
N GLU A 2 30.90 7.23 -13.11
CA GLU A 2 30.03 6.30 -13.86
C GLU A 2 30.05 4.85 -13.33
N ASP A 3 31.20 4.26 -13.03
CA ASP A 3 31.25 2.85 -12.56
C ASP A 3 30.51 2.59 -11.24
N LYS A 4 30.50 3.59 -10.32
CA LYS A 4 29.74 3.48 -9.06
C LYS A 4 28.24 3.62 -9.29
N GLU A 5 27.81 4.48 -10.21
CA GLU A 5 26.39 4.61 -10.54
C GLU A 5 25.87 3.34 -11.23
N VAL A 6 26.65 2.75 -12.14
CA VAL A 6 26.32 1.50 -12.82
C VAL A 6 26.23 0.32 -11.84
N GLU A 7 27.16 0.21 -10.88
CA GLU A 7 27.08 -0.81 -9.82
C GLU A 7 25.86 -0.63 -8.90
N ILE A 8 25.50 0.61 -8.55
CA ILE A 8 24.32 0.88 -7.71
C ILE A 8 23.02 0.56 -8.46
N VAL A 9 22.92 0.89 -9.76
CA VAL A 9 21.77 0.55 -10.61
C VAL A 9 21.60 -0.96 -10.74
N ASN A 10 22.70 -1.70 -10.96
CA ASN A 10 22.67 -3.16 -11.05
C ASN A 10 22.32 -3.83 -9.71
N ALA A 11 22.83 -3.32 -8.59
CA ALA A 11 22.50 -3.83 -7.26
C ALA A 11 21.04 -3.54 -6.86
N GLN A 12 20.47 -2.41 -7.28
CA GLN A 12 19.08 -2.02 -7.01
C GLN A 12 18.06 -2.76 -7.88
N GLY A 13 18.38 -2.99 -9.15
CA GLY A 13 17.56 -3.83 -10.04
C GLY A 13 17.39 -5.24 -9.45
N ALA A 14 18.40 -5.75 -8.75
CA ALA A 14 18.39 -7.06 -8.11
C ALA A 14 17.70 -7.09 -6.73
N VAL A 15 17.68 -5.98 -5.97
CA VAL A 15 17.09 -5.93 -4.62
C VAL A 15 15.62 -5.54 -4.72
N LEU A 16 14.72 -6.51 -4.59
CA LEU A 16 13.27 -6.29 -4.59
C LEU A 16 12.81 -5.66 -3.28
N TYR A 17 11.93 -4.65 -3.37
CA TYR A 17 11.18 -4.17 -2.22
C TYR A 17 10.22 -5.26 -1.77
N THR A 18 10.35 -5.75 -0.54
CA THR A 18 9.61 -6.93 -0.07
C THR A 18 8.41 -6.59 0.81
N LYS A 19 7.60 -7.61 1.09
CA LYS A 19 6.48 -7.52 2.04
C LYS A 19 6.99 -7.13 3.44
N GLU A 20 8.16 -7.64 3.83
CA GLU A 20 8.82 -7.36 5.10
C GLU A 20 9.29 -5.91 5.20
N GLU A 21 9.90 -5.36 4.15
CA GLU A 21 10.33 -3.95 4.13
C GLU A 21 9.13 -2.99 4.16
N LEU A 22 8.06 -3.30 3.43
CA LEU A 22 6.79 -2.57 3.53
C LEU A 22 6.25 -2.61 4.97
N PHE A 23 6.34 -3.77 5.62
CA PHE A 23 5.86 -3.93 6.98
C PHE A 23 6.71 -3.14 8.00
N GLU A 24 8.03 -3.10 7.84
CA GLU A 24 8.93 -2.27 8.64
C GLU A 24 8.62 -0.77 8.47
N ASP A 25 8.40 -0.32 7.23
CA ASP A 25 8.02 1.07 6.93
C ASP A 25 6.69 1.46 7.62
N ILE A 26 5.69 0.59 7.55
CA ILE A 26 4.38 0.77 8.22
C ILE A 26 4.55 0.87 9.75
N GLN A 27 5.47 0.11 10.34
CA GLN A 27 5.72 0.12 11.78
C GLN A 27 6.45 1.37 12.28
N THR A 28 7.23 2.03 11.42
CA THR A 28 8.03 3.21 11.78
C THR A 28 7.30 4.53 11.52
N THR A 29 6.11 4.49 10.94
CA THR A 29 5.29 5.69 10.67
C THR A 29 4.60 6.26 11.91
N VAL A 30 4.84 5.70 13.10
CA VAL A 30 4.30 6.21 14.36
C VAL A 30 5.14 7.42 14.76
N GLU A 31 4.71 8.61 14.37
CA GLU A 31 5.16 9.80 15.08
C GLU A 31 4.92 9.58 16.58
N GLU A 32 5.93 9.92 17.37
CA GLU A 32 5.89 9.89 18.84
C GLU A 32 4.75 10.80 19.33
N TYR A 33 3.55 10.25 19.50
CA TYR A 33 2.45 10.95 20.16
C TYR A 33 2.85 11.20 21.62
N VAL A 34 3.18 12.45 21.94
CA VAL A 34 3.25 12.95 23.32
C VAL A 34 1.81 13.05 23.82
N GLU A 35 1.51 12.41 24.96
CA GLU A 35 0.16 12.41 25.53
C GLU A 35 -0.22 13.81 26.04
N ASP A 36 -0.91 14.59 25.21
CA ASP A 36 -1.38 15.93 25.61
C ASP A 36 -2.90 15.98 25.89
N THR A 37 -3.72 15.09 25.29
CA THR A 37 -5.19 15.07 25.53
C THR A 37 -5.84 13.67 25.50
N PRO A 38 -7.08 13.51 26.03
CA PRO A 38 -7.85 12.26 25.93
C PRO A 38 -8.22 11.84 24.49
N GLU A 39 -8.36 12.80 23.58
CA GLU A 39 -8.59 12.55 22.15
C GLU A 39 -7.34 11.91 21.52
N ASP A 40 -6.14 12.40 21.86
CA ASP A 40 -4.87 11.82 21.41
C ASP A 40 -4.70 10.37 21.91
N GLU A 41 -5.19 10.06 23.11
CA GLU A 41 -5.17 8.70 23.66
C GLU A 41 -6.13 7.75 22.90
N LYS A 42 -7.23 8.28 22.38
CA LYS A 42 -8.19 7.53 21.54
C LYS A 42 -7.62 7.28 20.14
N ASP A 43 -7.02 8.29 19.52
CA ASP A 43 -6.43 8.17 18.19
C ASP A 43 -5.20 7.26 18.20
N ARG A 44 -4.38 7.31 19.27
CA ARG A 44 -3.29 6.35 19.48
C ARG A 44 -3.79 4.92 19.67
N ARG A 45 -4.91 4.72 20.39
CA ARG A 45 -5.55 3.41 20.52
C ARG A 45 -6.03 2.92 19.17
N ASP A 46 -6.74 3.75 18.41
CA ASP A 46 -7.22 3.42 17.06
C ASP A 46 -6.06 3.08 16.11
N PHE A 47 -4.98 3.85 16.14
CA PHE A 47 -3.74 3.56 15.42
C PHE A 47 -3.16 2.18 15.79
N ARG A 48 -3.00 1.87 17.09
CA ARG A 48 -2.48 0.57 17.56
C ARG A 48 -3.37 -0.58 17.08
N HIS A 49 -4.67 -0.36 17.00
CA HIS A 49 -5.63 -1.32 16.52
C HIS A 49 -5.55 -1.52 15.00
N LYS A 50 -5.47 -0.45 14.21
CA LYS A 50 -5.23 -0.51 12.75
C LYS A 50 -3.89 -1.18 12.42
N LEU A 51 -2.83 -0.86 13.17
CA LEU A 51 -1.54 -1.52 13.05
C LEU A 51 -1.66 -3.01 13.34
N LYS A 52 -2.39 -3.43 14.38
CA LYS A 52 -2.66 -4.85 14.64
C LYS A 52 -3.39 -5.55 13.50
N VAL A 53 -4.34 -4.89 12.83
CA VAL A 53 -5.00 -5.45 11.64
C VAL A 53 -3.98 -5.73 10.54
N LEU A 54 -3.09 -4.77 10.26
CA LEU A 54 -2.01 -4.98 9.30
C LEU A 54 -1.04 -6.07 9.78
N GLN A 55 -0.60 -6.05 11.04
CA GLN A 55 0.25 -7.09 11.62
C GLN A 55 -0.35 -8.50 11.49
N SER A 56 -1.66 -8.64 11.68
CA SER A 56 -2.36 -9.91 11.45
C SER A 56 -2.33 -10.31 9.97
N ILE A 57 -2.52 -9.38 9.02
CA ILE A 57 -2.41 -9.67 7.56
C ILE A 57 -0.97 -10.03 7.17
N PHE A 58 0.01 -9.30 7.72
CA PHE A 58 1.42 -9.48 7.41
C PHE A 58 1.99 -10.77 8.01
N GLY A 59 1.56 -11.13 9.21
CA GLY A 59 2.00 -12.32 9.95
C GLY A 59 1.41 -13.66 9.50
N LEU A 60 0.45 -13.67 8.58
CA LEU A 60 -0.08 -14.91 8.01
C LEU A 60 0.96 -15.60 7.12
N HIS A 61 1.21 -16.89 7.39
CA HIS A 61 1.93 -17.77 6.47
C HIS A 61 1.00 -18.24 5.35
N LEU A 62 0.71 -17.34 4.40
CA LEU A 62 -0.05 -17.64 3.19
C LEU A 62 0.90 -18.07 2.05
N PRO A 63 0.41 -18.91 1.11
CA PRO A 63 1.08 -19.11 -0.17
C PRO A 63 1.34 -17.76 -0.87
N SER A 64 2.47 -17.64 -1.57
CA SER A 64 2.70 -16.46 -2.43
C SER A 64 1.69 -16.43 -3.57
N TYR A 65 1.19 -15.24 -3.92
CA TYR A 65 0.26 -15.07 -5.05
C TYR A 65 0.98 -15.30 -6.39
N ASP A 66 0.49 -16.26 -7.17
CA ASP A 66 0.98 -16.59 -8.51
C ASP A 66 0.17 -15.81 -9.56
N LEU A 67 0.76 -14.72 -10.04
CA LEU A 67 0.18 -13.84 -11.08
C LEU A 67 -0.19 -14.57 -12.38
N LYS A 68 0.45 -15.71 -12.70
CA LYS A 68 0.19 -16.45 -13.95
C LYS A 68 -0.95 -17.45 -13.80
N LYS A 69 -1.16 -17.96 -12.59
CA LYS A 69 -2.16 -19.02 -12.32
C LYS A 69 -3.39 -18.53 -11.59
N ASP A 70 -3.37 -17.31 -11.05
CA ASP A 70 -4.43 -16.76 -10.18
C ASP A 70 -4.83 -17.77 -9.10
N ASN A 71 -3.87 -18.13 -8.24
CA ASN A 71 -4.06 -19.10 -7.15
C ASN A 71 -4.87 -18.56 -5.97
N MET A 72 -5.83 -17.67 -6.23
CA MET A 72 -6.60 -16.99 -5.21
C MET A 72 -7.44 -17.96 -4.37
N ASP A 73 -7.92 -19.05 -4.97
CA ASP A 73 -8.73 -20.04 -4.25
C ASP A 73 -7.88 -20.85 -3.25
N ASP A 74 -6.63 -21.19 -3.58
CA ASP A 74 -5.69 -21.82 -2.64
C ASP A 74 -5.37 -20.90 -1.45
N ILE A 75 -5.24 -19.59 -1.71
CA ILE A 75 -5.01 -18.58 -0.67
C ILE A 75 -6.25 -18.42 0.23
N LYS A 76 -7.46 -18.46 -0.34
CA LYS A 76 -8.71 -18.43 0.45
C LYS A 76 -8.85 -19.65 1.34
N GLU A 77 -8.56 -20.84 0.84
CA GLU A 77 -8.63 -22.08 1.63
C GLU A 77 -7.64 -22.01 2.81
N ALA A 78 -6.42 -21.50 2.59
CA ALA A 78 -5.49 -21.26 3.67
C ALA A 78 -6.02 -20.23 4.69
N LEU A 79 -6.65 -19.14 4.23
CA LEU A 79 -7.25 -18.12 5.09
C LEU A 79 -8.42 -18.65 5.93
N GLU A 80 -9.26 -19.54 5.39
CA GLU A 80 -10.37 -20.16 6.12
C GLU A 80 -9.88 -20.90 7.37
N VAL A 81 -8.78 -21.65 7.26
CA VAL A 81 -8.15 -22.34 8.40
C VAL A 81 -7.69 -21.36 9.49
N TYR A 82 -7.19 -20.19 9.11
CA TYR A 82 -6.78 -19.15 10.07
C TYR A 82 -7.96 -18.39 10.67
N VAL A 83 -9.03 -18.15 9.90
CA VAL A 83 -10.25 -17.46 10.38
C VAL A 83 -11.02 -18.32 11.38
N ASP A 84 -11.02 -19.64 11.20
CA ASP A 84 -11.59 -20.60 12.15
C ASP A 84 -10.73 -20.73 13.44
N GLY A 85 -9.46 -20.31 13.39
CA GLY A 85 -8.57 -20.14 14.54
C GLY A 85 -8.75 -18.76 15.20
N ASN A 86 -8.81 -18.72 16.53
CA ASN A 86 -9.13 -17.53 17.35
C ASN A 86 -8.20 -16.27 17.18
N GLU A 87 -7.22 -16.26 16.27
CA GLU A 87 -6.24 -15.17 16.11
C GLU A 87 -6.77 -13.94 15.34
N PHE A 88 -7.90 -14.04 14.65
CA PHE A 88 -8.45 -12.96 13.79
C PHE A 88 -9.61 -12.15 14.38
N LEU A 89 -9.95 -12.36 15.66
CA LEU A 89 -11.06 -11.65 16.32
C LEU A 89 -10.96 -10.13 16.18
N PHE A 90 -9.73 -9.61 16.18
CA PHE A 90 -9.46 -8.18 16.11
C PHE A 90 -9.81 -7.56 14.74
N GLY A 91 -9.29 -8.13 13.65
CA GLY A 91 -9.64 -7.64 12.31
C GLY A 91 -11.12 -7.87 11.98
N TYR A 92 -11.72 -8.93 12.52
CA TYR A 92 -13.14 -9.23 12.31
C TYR A 92 -13.99 -8.16 12.98
N THR A 93 -13.58 -7.74 14.17
CA THR A 93 -14.21 -6.61 14.89
C THR A 93 -14.08 -5.29 14.12
N PHE A 94 -12.92 -5.00 13.52
CA PHE A 94 -12.75 -3.82 12.65
C PHE A 94 -13.62 -3.87 11.37
N PHE A 95 -13.68 -5.03 10.72
CA PHE A 95 -14.53 -5.23 9.55
C PHE A 95 -16.01 -5.01 9.89
N LEU A 96 -16.47 -5.58 11.01
CA LEU A 96 -17.82 -5.36 11.52
C LEU A 96 -18.10 -3.89 11.85
N SER A 97 -17.15 -3.19 12.48
CA SER A 97 -17.30 -1.78 12.85
C SER A 97 -17.33 -0.84 11.64
N SER A 98 -16.76 -1.26 10.51
CA SER A 98 -16.76 -0.48 9.26
C SER A 98 -18.10 -0.54 8.51
N ASN A 99 -19.02 -1.41 8.94
CA ASN A 99 -20.34 -1.54 8.33
C ASN A 99 -21.36 -0.60 8.99
N THR A 100 -21.88 0.36 8.22
CA THR A 100 -22.85 1.36 8.70
C THR A 100 -24.22 0.79 9.06
N ASN A 101 -24.54 -0.45 8.66
CA ASN A 101 -25.80 -1.14 8.92
C ASN A 101 -25.60 -2.39 9.80
N PHE A 102 -24.85 -2.24 10.89
CA PHE A 102 -24.53 -3.35 11.80
C PHE A 102 -25.78 -3.95 12.49
N ASP A 103 -25.90 -5.28 12.47
CA ASP A 103 -26.92 -6.07 13.16
C ASP A 103 -26.24 -7.12 14.05
N TYR A 104 -26.78 -7.36 15.24
CA TYR A 104 -26.25 -8.31 16.22
C TYR A 104 -26.78 -9.74 16.01
N SER A 105 -27.66 -9.97 15.02
CA SER A 105 -28.21 -11.29 14.75
C SER A 105 -27.14 -12.31 14.34
N TRP A 106 -27.27 -13.55 14.84
CA TRP A 106 -26.30 -14.62 14.57
C TRP A 106 -26.15 -14.92 13.07
N ASN A 107 -27.25 -14.82 12.33
CA ASN A 107 -27.26 -14.96 10.87
C ASN A 107 -26.54 -13.80 10.16
N TYR A 108 -26.62 -12.58 10.70
CA TYR A 108 -25.83 -11.46 10.18
C TYR A 108 -24.34 -11.69 10.44
N LEU A 109 -23.95 -11.96 11.69
CA LEU A 109 -22.54 -12.17 12.06
C LEU A 109 -21.90 -13.29 11.24
N ARG A 110 -22.57 -14.43 11.06
CA ARG A 110 -22.08 -15.52 10.20
C ARG A 110 -21.85 -15.07 8.75
N LYS A 111 -22.80 -14.34 8.16
CA LYS A 111 -22.63 -13.78 6.80
C LYS A 111 -21.53 -12.73 6.72
N GLN A 112 -21.19 -12.07 7.82
CA GLN A 112 -20.08 -11.14 7.86
C GLN A 112 -18.72 -11.87 7.91
N MET A 113 -18.65 -13.11 8.42
CA MET A 113 -17.41 -13.91 8.32
C MET A 113 -17.06 -14.20 6.86
N ASP A 114 -18.03 -14.62 6.03
CA ASP A 114 -17.79 -14.84 4.59
C ASP A 114 -17.34 -13.54 3.89
N LYS A 115 -17.93 -12.40 4.26
CA LYS A 115 -17.52 -11.09 3.71
C LYS A 115 -16.17 -10.63 4.23
N TYR A 116 -15.80 -11.02 5.44
CA TYR A 116 -14.52 -10.72 6.04
C TYR A 116 -13.38 -11.50 5.37
N VAL A 117 -13.61 -12.77 5.01
CA VAL A 117 -12.70 -13.54 4.15
C VAL A 117 -12.50 -12.81 2.81
N ASN A 118 -13.60 -12.39 2.17
CA ASN A 118 -13.52 -11.62 0.92
C ASN A 118 -12.72 -10.32 1.09
N PHE A 119 -12.99 -9.55 2.14
CA PHE A 119 -12.26 -8.34 2.48
C PHE A 119 -10.75 -8.60 2.61
N PHE A 120 -10.35 -9.60 3.39
CA PHE A 120 -8.93 -9.91 3.55
C PHE A 120 -8.27 -10.32 2.25
N SER A 121 -8.97 -11.13 1.47
CA SER A 121 -8.52 -11.62 0.18
C SER A 121 -8.28 -10.46 -0.80
N GLU A 122 -9.18 -9.47 -0.82
CA GLU A 122 -9.09 -8.26 -1.64
C GLU A 122 -7.95 -7.33 -1.15
N ALA A 123 -7.82 -7.13 0.15
CA ALA A 123 -6.76 -6.33 0.77
C ALA A 123 -5.36 -6.93 0.53
N TYR A 124 -5.22 -8.26 0.68
CA TYR A 124 -3.98 -8.97 0.40
C TYR A 124 -3.58 -8.81 -1.07
N LYS A 125 -4.53 -9.06 -1.99
CA LYS A 125 -4.32 -8.87 -3.44
C LYS A 125 -3.87 -7.45 -3.76
N PHE A 126 -4.52 -6.45 -3.18
CA PHE A 126 -4.12 -5.06 -3.32
C PHE A 126 -2.66 -4.81 -2.89
N ILE A 127 -2.27 -5.22 -1.69
CA ILE A 127 -0.91 -5.02 -1.17
C ILE A 127 0.13 -5.72 -2.06
N SER A 128 -0.16 -6.93 -2.54
CA SER A 128 0.74 -7.65 -3.46
C SER A 128 0.96 -6.86 -4.76
N TYR A 129 -0.09 -6.29 -5.33
CA TYR A 129 0.02 -5.49 -6.55
C TYR A 129 0.76 -4.16 -6.32
N VAL A 130 0.54 -3.51 -5.17
CA VAL A 130 1.31 -2.31 -4.78
C VAL A 130 2.81 -2.62 -4.75
N ILE A 131 3.22 -3.74 -4.14
CA ILE A 131 4.63 -4.16 -4.10
C ILE A 131 5.20 -4.40 -5.51
N VAL A 132 4.44 -5.06 -6.37
CA VAL A 132 4.83 -5.29 -7.77
C VAL A 132 5.03 -3.97 -8.51
N ASP A 133 4.10 -3.04 -8.33
CA ASP A 133 4.15 -1.74 -9.00
C ASP A 133 5.32 -0.88 -8.53
N ILE A 134 5.55 -0.81 -7.22
CA ILE A 134 6.71 -0.15 -6.62
C ILE A 134 7.99 -0.69 -7.25
N ASN A 135 8.13 -2.02 -7.30
CA ASN A 135 9.31 -2.67 -7.87
C ASN A 135 9.48 -2.40 -9.36
N THR A 136 8.38 -2.24 -10.10
CA THR A 136 8.40 -1.87 -11.52
C THR A 136 8.89 -0.44 -11.71
N MET A 137 8.46 0.49 -10.86
CA MET A 137 8.75 1.91 -11.02
C MET A 137 10.09 2.36 -10.41
N LYS A 138 10.64 1.61 -9.45
CA LYS A 138 11.78 2.08 -8.62
C LYS A 138 13.01 2.50 -9.41
N ILE A 139 13.28 1.85 -10.55
CA ILE A 139 14.44 2.14 -11.39
C ILE A 139 14.22 3.43 -12.16
N ASP A 140 13.07 3.56 -12.81
CA ASP A 140 12.76 4.67 -13.71
C ASP A 140 12.46 5.97 -12.96
N LEU A 141 11.87 5.88 -11.77
CA LEU A 141 11.51 7.05 -10.97
C LEU A 141 12.60 7.51 -9.99
N ARG A 142 13.72 6.78 -9.92
CA ARG A 142 14.87 7.13 -9.08
C ARG A 142 15.39 8.54 -9.37
N GLY A 143 15.81 9.24 -8.32
CA GLY A 143 16.41 10.58 -8.41
C GLY A 143 15.40 11.73 -8.48
N ASN A 144 14.09 11.46 -8.62
CA ASN A 144 13.05 12.48 -8.53
C ASN A 144 12.64 12.68 -7.06
N LYS A 145 13.45 13.42 -6.29
CA LYS A 145 13.34 13.51 -4.82
C LYS A 145 12.00 14.05 -4.29
N ASP A 146 11.33 14.91 -5.05
CA ASP A 146 10.06 15.52 -4.66
C ASP A 146 8.84 14.74 -5.16
N LEU A 147 9.06 13.71 -5.99
CA LEU A 147 8.01 12.85 -6.51
C LEU A 147 7.62 11.82 -5.45
N HIS A 148 6.33 11.65 -5.28
CA HIS A 148 5.76 10.58 -4.48
C HIS A 148 4.57 9.96 -5.21
N ILE A 149 4.40 8.65 -5.05
CA ILE A 149 3.37 7.85 -5.69
C ILE A 149 2.40 7.36 -4.64
N GLU A 150 1.15 7.76 -4.78
CA GLU A 150 0.08 7.43 -3.85
C GLU A 150 -0.79 6.32 -4.41
N PHE A 151 -0.93 5.23 -3.65
CA PHE A 151 -1.77 4.08 -3.96
C PHE A 151 -3.05 4.13 -3.14
N ASN A 152 -4.16 4.34 -3.83
CA ASN A 152 -5.51 4.42 -3.31
C ASN A 152 -5.68 5.40 -2.13
N GLU A 153 -4.91 6.49 -2.13
CA GLU A 153 -4.85 7.46 -1.03
C GLU A 153 -4.40 6.86 0.32
N LEU A 154 -3.91 5.61 0.31
CA LEU A 154 -3.57 4.84 1.51
C LEU A 154 -2.05 4.73 1.69
N PHE A 155 -1.33 4.29 0.67
CA PHE A 155 0.13 4.19 0.72
C PHE A 155 0.76 5.32 -0.08
N ASP A 156 1.55 6.16 0.57
CA ASP A 156 2.37 7.19 -0.05
C ASP A 156 3.83 6.71 -0.14
N VAL A 157 4.36 6.62 -1.36
CA VAL A 157 5.65 5.99 -1.65
C VAL A 157 6.62 6.97 -2.24
N LYS A 158 7.82 7.05 -1.66
CA LYS A 158 8.97 7.82 -2.16
C LYS A 158 10.10 6.91 -2.58
N PHE A 159 10.72 7.20 -3.72
CA PHE A 159 11.92 6.50 -4.19
C PHE A 159 13.15 7.27 -3.70
N ILE A 160 13.97 6.61 -2.88
CA ILE A 160 15.11 7.22 -2.18
C ILE A 160 16.45 6.66 -2.67
N ASP A 161 17.52 7.44 -2.53
CA ASP A 161 18.83 7.07 -3.06
C ASP A 161 19.56 5.98 -2.23
N ASN A 162 19.18 5.81 -0.97
CA ASN A 162 19.78 4.87 -0.02
C ASN A 162 18.90 3.63 0.17
N LYS A 163 19.50 2.47 0.50
CA LYS A 163 18.75 1.25 0.86
C LYS A 163 17.71 1.56 1.95
N PRO A 164 16.46 1.05 1.86
CA PRO A 164 15.94 0.07 0.89
C PRO A 164 15.46 0.64 -0.47
N PHE A 165 15.83 1.89 -0.79
CA PHE A 165 15.54 2.60 -2.06
C PHE A 165 14.08 2.98 -2.30
N VAL A 166 13.21 2.53 -1.42
CA VAL A 166 11.80 2.88 -1.34
C VAL A 166 11.52 3.24 0.12
N LYS A 167 10.66 4.22 0.34
CA LYS A 167 10.08 4.48 1.65
C LYS A 167 8.57 4.65 1.49
N THR A 168 7.81 3.87 2.23
CA THR A 168 6.35 3.93 2.25
C THR A 168 5.84 4.57 3.54
N VAL A 169 4.81 5.39 3.44
CA VAL A 169 4.09 6.01 4.55
C VAL A 169 2.62 5.66 4.41
N VAL A 170 1.97 5.27 5.50
CA VAL A 170 0.53 5.01 5.51
C VAL A 170 -0.21 6.29 5.86
N ASN A 171 -1.19 6.66 5.05
CA ASN A 171 -2.18 7.67 5.40
C ASN A 171 -3.31 7.04 6.21
N TRP A 172 -3.20 7.11 7.53
CA TRP A 172 -4.12 6.44 8.47
C TRP A 172 -5.53 7.01 8.50
N GLU A 173 -5.70 8.28 8.12
CA GLU A 173 -7.03 8.90 7.97
C GLU A 173 -7.81 8.22 6.83
N ASN A 174 -7.09 7.76 5.81
CA ASN A 174 -7.63 7.08 4.64
C ASN A 174 -7.60 5.55 4.74
N PHE A 175 -7.40 4.97 5.93
CA PHE A 175 -7.33 3.51 6.10
C PHE A 175 -8.58 2.79 5.56
N TYR A 176 -9.76 3.43 5.62
CA TYR A 176 -11.00 2.88 5.08
C TYR A 176 -10.96 2.59 3.57
N GLN A 177 -10.02 3.18 2.82
CA GLN A 177 -9.83 2.95 1.39
C GLN A 177 -9.42 1.51 1.07
N ILE A 178 -8.85 0.77 2.04
CA ILE A 178 -8.54 -0.66 1.89
C ILE A 178 -9.79 -1.51 1.61
N ASN A 179 -10.98 -1.02 1.97
CA ASN A 179 -12.26 -1.67 1.66
C ASN A 179 -12.74 -1.44 0.20
N LYS A 180 -12.04 -0.61 -0.58
CA LYS A 180 -12.49 -0.16 -1.91
C LYS A 180 -11.57 -0.62 -3.04
N VAL A 181 -10.80 -1.69 -2.81
CA VAL A 181 -9.76 -2.16 -3.74
C VAL A 181 -10.16 -3.36 -4.59
N LYS A 182 -11.36 -3.91 -4.39
CA LYS A 182 -11.83 -5.17 -5.02
C LYS A 182 -11.49 -5.36 -6.50
N TYR A 183 -11.62 -4.32 -7.32
CA TYR A 183 -11.45 -4.40 -8.77
C TYR A 183 -10.15 -3.76 -9.27
N GLY A 184 -9.38 -3.16 -8.38
CA GLY A 184 -8.27 -2.27 -8.69
C GLY A 184 -8.26 -1.07 -7.76
N TYR A 185 -7.32 -0.17 -7.99
CA TYR A 185 -7.07 0.99 -7.12
C TYR A 185 -6.63 2.19 -7.94
N TYR A 186 -6.76 3.39 -7.37
CA TYR A 186 -6.18 4.57 -7.96
C TYR A 186 -4.68 4.63 -7.68
N ILE A 187 -3.91 5.06 -8.68
CA ILE A 187 -2.51 5.39 -8.53
C ILE A 187 -2.31 6.84 -8.98
N SER A 188 -1.66 7.64 -8.13
CA SER A 188 -1.46 9.06 -8.35
C SER A 188 0.01 9.43 -8.21
N ALA A 189 0.55 10.14 -9.19
CA ALA A 189 1.85 10.78 -9.08
C ALA A 189 1.67 12.21 -8.59
N LYS A 190 2.40 12.58 -7.54
CA LYS A 190 2.30 13.88 -6.89
C LYS A 190 3.69 14.53 -6.71
N ILE A 191 3.72 15.85 -6.64
CA ILE A 191 4.87 16.64 -6.16
C ILE A 191 4.33 17.63 -5.13
N GLY A 192 4.75 17.48 -3.88
CA GLY A 192 4.14 18.20 -2.76
C GLY A 192 2.63 17.95 -2.72
N ASN A 193 1.83 19.02 -2.70
CA ASN A 193 0.37 18.89 -2.70
C ASN A 193 -0.25 18.81 -4.11
N SER A 194 0.56 18.92 -5.17
CA SER A 194 0.08 18.96 -6.54
C SER A 194 0.01 17.56 -7.13
N THR A 195 -1.16 17.21 -7.68
CA THR A 195 -1.34 15.96 -8.42
C THR A 195 -0.96 16.16 -9.87
N LEU A 196 0.02 15.39 -10.34
CA LEU A 196 0.53 15.43 -11.70
C LEU A 196 -0.29 14.53 -12.64
N LEU A 197 -0.61 13.33 -12.17
CA LEU A 197 -1.34 12.33 -12.93
C LEU A 197 -2.05 11.39 -11.96
N THR A 198 -3.29 11.04 -12.27
CA THR A 198 -4.03 9.98 -11.58
C THR A 198 -4.60 9.02 -12.60
N CYS A 199 -4.47 7.73 -12.34
CA CYS A 199 -5.01 6.66 -13.15
C CYS A 199 -5.74 5.66 -12.27
N TYR A 200 -6.83 5.07 -12.79
CA TYR A 200 -7.41 3.89 -12.18
C TYR A 200 -6.73 2.65 -12.74
N ARG A 201 -6.06 1.88 -11.87
CA ARG A 201 -5.35 0.66 -12.20
C ARG A 201 -6.21 -0.55 -11.86
N LYS A 202 -6.72 -1.25 -12.88
CA LYS A 202 -7.33 -2.56 -12.68
C LYS A 202 -6.23 -3.61 -12.50
N TYR A 203 -6.54 -4.67 -11.77
CA TYR A 203 -5.61 -5.79 -11.58
C TYR A 203 -5.23 -6.52 -12.88
N SER A 204 -6.06 -6.40 -13.93
CA SER A 204 -5.79 -6.95 -15.26
C SER A 204 -4.84 -6.10 -16.11
N ASP A 205 -4.59 -4.86 -15.70
CA ASP A 205 -3.95 -3.87 -16.57
C ASP A 205 -2.44 -3.83 -16.33
N GLU A 206 -1.68 -3.50 -17.37
CA GLU A 206 -0.25 -3.21 -17.23
C GLU A 206 -0.02 -1.85 -16.55
N LEU A 207 1.09 -1.72 -15.81
CA LEU A 207 1.47 -0.44 -15.17
C LEU A 207 2.12 0.53 -16.16
N ASN A 208 2.72 0.01 -17.24
CA ASN A 208 3.51 0.76 -18.21
C ASN A 208 2.84 2.05 -18.72
N PRO A 209 1.52 2.09 -19.01
CA PRO A 209 0.87 3.33 -19.44
C PRO A 209 0.92 4.44 -18.39
N PHE A 210 0.74 4.12 -17.11
CA PHE A 210 0.85 5.09 -16.03
C PHE A 210 2.30 5.58 -15.90
N LEU A 211 3.27 4.67 -15.83
CA LEU A 211 4.68 5.00 -15.69
C LEU A 211 5.18 5.89 -16.84
N ASN A 212 4.84 5.55 -18.08
CA ASN A 212 5.15 6.36 -19.25
C ASN A 212 4.53 7.77 -19.15
N GLY A 213 3.28 7.86 -18.69
CA GLY A 213 2.62 9.14 -18.45
C GLY A 213 3.33 9.98 -17.40
N VAL A 214 3.74 9.38 -16.28
CA VAL A 214 4.51 10.07 -15.24
C VAL A 214 5.82 10.61 -15.78
N MET A 215 6.58 9.80 -16.53
CA MET A 215 7.85 10.24 -17.14
C MET A 215 7.67 11.43 -18.09
N GLN A 216 6.61 11.42 -18.91
CA GLN A 216 6.29 12.53 -19.81
C GLN A 216 5.96 13.82 -19.04
N VAL A 217 5.13 13.72 -18.00
CA VAL A 217 4.77 14.88 -17.18
C VAL A 217 5.98 15.42 -16.43
N LEU A 218 6.86 14.57 -15.91
CA LEU A 218 8.10 14.98 -15.24
C LEU A 218 9.05 15.71 -16.18
N ALA A 219 9.20 15.24 -17.43
CA ALA A 219 10.02 15.92 -18.43
C ALA A 219 9.48 17.33 -18.73
N ALA A 220 8.18 17.45 -18.98
CA ALA A 220 7.53 18.74 -19.22
C ALA A 220 7.63 19.68 -18.00
N TRP A 221 7.54 19.12 -16.78
CA TRP A 221 7.65 19.89 -15.55
C TRP A 221 9.05 20.48 -15.35
N LYS A 222 10.11 19.69 -15.61
CA LYS A 222 11.51 20.16 -15.56
C LYS A 222 11.78 21.30 -16.54
N GLU A 223 11.27 21.20 -17.77
CA GLU A 223 11.42 22.27 -18.77
C GLU A 223 10.76 23.59 -18.33
N LEU A 224 9.65 23.51 -17.59
CA LEU A 224 8.92 24.68 -17.09
C LEU A 224 9.61 25.36 -15.91
N THR A 225 10.19 24.59 -14.99
CA THR A 225 10.94 25.13 -13.84
C THR A 225 12.27 25.74 -14.27
N GLU A 226 13.03 25.09 -15.15
CA GLU A 226 14.30 25.64 -15.67
C GLU A 226 14.12 26.95 -16.47
N LYS A 227 12.96 27.16 -17.09
CA LYS A 227 12.64 28.43 -17.76
C LYS A 227 12.31 29.54 -16.78
N LYS A 228 11.74 29.22 -15.61
CA LYS A 228 11.45 30.22 -14.57
C LYS A 228 12.69 30.69 -13.84
N ASP A 229 13.68 29.82 -13.64
CA ASP A 229 14.94 30.17 -12.96
C ASP A 229 15.93 30.97 -13.83
N LYS A 230 15.60 31.18 -15.13
CA LYS A 230 16.39 31.96 -16.09
C LYS A 230 15.86 33.38 -16.31
N ILE A 231 14.85 33.81 -15.55
CA ILE A 231 14.23 35.15 -15.59
C ILE A 231 14.53 35.86 -14.27
#